data_AF-A0A4P7RMN6-F1
#
_entry.id   AF-A0A4P7RMN6-F1
#
_cell.length_a   1.000
_cell.length_b   1.000
_cell.length_c   1.000
_cell.angle_alpha   90.00
_cell.angle_beta   90.00
_cell.angle_gamma   90.00
#
_symmetry.space_group_name_H-M   'P 1'
#
loop_
_entity.id
_entity.type
_entity.pdbx_description
1 polymer ?
#
loop_
_entity_poly.entity_id
_entity_poly.type
_entity_poly.pdbx_seq_one_letter_code
_entity_poly.pdbx_strand_id
1 'polypeptide(L)'
;MRVTETDRPVLLTIKVTLDEVEPPVWRRVALPSNLLLPELHNVIQDAMGWEGRHLHAFSSGEGGAGDGQRFEMQFSLDEGDDGTGIAEDDIPIGRLLSRVGDSLGYQYDFGDNWEHRLVVEAIGGLGDDGVRCLGGERACPPEDCGGPYGYKDFLEALADPGREEHEHYRQWAGMFEAGRFEVDEANARIVSRRDLSDLSRLVTRATPLLGTILDRAPLDYHRLLTPMLRLIDFDDVDVDPVISGVAMEKLSWMLARIGPEGLQLTAANYLRPVDVAAMRDELDWGRDWIGNSSREIDNHQVHWMRTALKDLGLARVLKGRLILTQDGRKLANDPVGLWRRAVSRSPLGKSDLEVDAGILLLVTVAAGCDGTERNAAIFDSLSAIGWRVPDSARPYTQYLARPTLDLLTLVGAVGSGLGRRDAGPDWGRSFARQCLG
;
A
#
# COMPACT_ATOMS: atom_id res chain seq x y z
N MET A 1 15.01 13.61 -42.70
CA MET A 1 14.14 14.73 -42.30
C MET A 1 14.24 14.85 -40.78
N ARG A 2 14.88 15.90 -40.26
CA ARG A 2 14.94 16.13 -38.80
C ARG A 2 13.52 16.48 -38.35
N VAL A 3 12.91 15.65 -37.51
CA VAL A 3 11.71 16.04 -36.77
C VAL A 3 12.15 17.14 -35.81
N THR A 4 11.75 18.37 -36.14
CA THR A 4 11.67 19.50 -35.22
C THR A 4 10.74 19.14 -34.07
N GLU A 5 11.06 19.56 -32.85
CA GLU A 5 10.22 19.60 -31.66
C GLU A 5 8.71 19.63 -32.00
N THR A 6 8.05 18.49 -31.87
CA THR A 6 6.62 18.47 -31.64
C THR A 6 6.44 18.22 -30.16
N ASP A 7 6.05 19.26 -29.43
CA ASP A 7 5.69 19.27 -28.00
C ASP A 7 4.47 18.37 -27.65
N ARG A 8 4.05 17.53 -28.60
CA ARG A 8 2.90 16.62 -28.49
C ARG A 8 3.37 15.18 -28.57
N PRO A 9 2.96 14.32 -27.62
CA PRO A 9 3.32 12.92 -27.65
C PRO A 9 2.77 12.23 -28.91
N VAL A 10 3.51 11.24 -29.39
CA VAL A 10 3.16 10.36 -30.51
C VAL A 10 3.04 8.91 -30.00
N LEU A 11 2.38 8.05 -30.77
CA LEU A 11 2.33 6.62 -30.46
C LEU A 11 3.54 5.94 -31.11
N LEU A 12 4.38 5.30 -30.30
CA LEU A 12 5.50 4.48 -30.76
C LEU A 12 5.06 3.03 -30.82
N THR A 13 5.34 2.33 -31.92
CA THR A 13 5.34 0.86 -31.96
C THR A 13 6.78 0.39 -31.89
N ILE A 14 7.13 -0.28 -30.79
CA ILE A 14 8.46 -0.84 -30.58
C ILE A 14 8.41 -2.37 -30.63
N LYS A 15 9.46 -2.97 -31.16
CA LYS A 15 9.74 -4.40 -30.99
C LYS A 15 10.79 -4.55 -29.89
N VAL A 16 10.44 -5.28 -28.84
CA VAL A 16 11.32 -5.71 -27.76
C VAL A 16 11.77 -7.13 -28.09
N THR A 17 13.08 -7.36 -28.23
CA THR A 17 13.64 -8.69 -28.51
C THR A 17 14.65 -9.04 -27.44
N LEU A 18 14.56 -10.25 -26.90
CA LEU A 18 15.55 -10.76 -25.95
C LEU A 18 16.80 -11.21 -26.72
N ASP A 19 17.96 -10.65 -26.35
CA ASP A 19 19.24 -10.99 -26.97
C ASP A 19 19.74 -12.35 -26.42
N GLU A 20 20.62 -13.01 -27.19
CA GLU A 20 21.26 -14.30 -26.85
C GLU A 20 20.32 -15.49 -26.59
N VAL A 21 19.03 -15.38 -26.91
CA VAL A 21 18.05 -16.47 -26.80
C VAL A 21 17.58 -16.94 -28.17
N GLU A 22 17.76 -18.24 -28.43
CA GLU A 22 17.31 -18.88 -29.66
C GLU A 22 16.36 -20.07 -29.42
N PRO A 23 15.30 -20.21 -30.23
CA PRO A 23 14.79 -19.24 -31.19
C PRO A 23 14.21 -17.96 -30.53
N PRO A 24 14.11 -16.84 -31.28
CA PRO A 24 13.90 -15.50 -30.69
C PRO A 24 12.63 -15.39 -29.84
N VAL A 25 12.79 -14.84 -28.64
CA VAL A 25 11.68 -14.38 -27.79
C VAL A 25 11.49 -12.88 -28.02
N TRP A 26 10.29 -12.45 -28.39
CA TRP A 26 10.04 -11.03 -28.69
C TRP A 26 8.60 -10.61 -28.40
N ARG A 27 8.41 -9.30 -28.20
CA ARG A 27 7.12 -8.62 -28.04
C ARG A 27 7.07 -7.39 -28.93
N ARG A 28 5.90 -7.06 -29.46
CA ARG A 28 5.62 -5.80 -30.14
C ARG A 28 4.62 -5.02 -29.32
N VAL A 29 4.97 -3.79 -28.95
CA VAL A 29 4.20 -2.98 -28.02
C VAL A 29 3.98 -1.59 -28.62
N ALA A 30 2.74 -1.11 -28.54
CA ALA A 30 2.38 0.27 -28.82
C ALA A 30 2.31 1.06 -27.51
N LEU A 31 2.95 2.22 -27.43
CA LEU A 31 3.01 3.04 -26.21
C LEU A 31 3.22 4.53 -26.52
N PRO A 32 2.72 5.44 -25.66
CA PRO A 32 2.95 6.89 -25.79
C PRO A 32 4.43 7.27 -25.65
N SER A 33 4.93 8.16 -26.49
CA SER A 33 6.32 8.62 -26.47
C SER A 33 6.68 9.47 -25.24
N ASN A 34 5.69 9.92 -24.46
CA ASN A 34 5.90 10.70 -23.23
C ASN A 34 5.93 9.84 -21.96
N LEU A 35 5.79 8.51 -22.06
CA LEU A 35 6.12 7.65 -20.92
C LEU A 35 7.58 7.86 -20.53
N LEU A 36 7.86 7.77 -19.24
CA LEU A 36 9.21 7.82 -18.68
C LEU A 36 9.87 6.43 -18.75
N LEU A 37 11.19 6.36 -18.63
CA LEU A 37 11.92 5.09 -18.64
C LEU A 37 11.46 4.09 -17.54
N PRO A 38 11.16 4.51 -16.29
CA PRO A 38 10.55 3.62 -15.31
C PRO A 38 9.19 3.05 -15.75
N GLU A 39 8.39 3.83 -16.49
CA GLU A 39 7.12 3.36 -17.04
C GLU A 39 7.36 2.38 -18.20
N LEU A 40 8.38 2.60 -19.04
CA LEU A 40 8.79 1.65 -20.07
C LEU A 40 9.23 0.31 -19.46
N HIS A 41 10.02 0.34 -18.39
CA HIS A 41 10.44 -0.86 -17.67
C HIS A 41 9.23 -1.72 -17.29
N ASN A 42 8.24 -1.12 -16.64
CA ASN A 42 7.00 -1.77 -16.26
C ASN A 42 6.27 -2.41 -17.45
N VAL A 43 6.21 -1.71 -18.58
CA VAL A 43 5.58 -2.20 -19.82
C VAL A 43 6.33 -3.41 -20.39
N ILE A 44 7.66 -3.40 -20.37
CA ILE A 44 8.48 -4.54 -20.83
C ILE A 44 8.24 -5.74 -19.91
N GLN A 45 8.28 -5.55 -18.59
CA GLN A 45 8.06 -6.61 -17.60
C GLN A 45 6.70 -7.29 -17.80
N ASP A 46 5.63 -6.51 -17.92
CA ASP A 46 4.28 -7.05 -18.12
C ASP A 46 4.11 -7.75 -19.47
N ALA A 47 4.71 -7.21 -20.54
CA ALA A 47 4.66 -7.81 -21.87
C ALA A 47 5.46 -9.12 -21.96
N MET A 48 6.62 -9.17 -21.30
CA MET A 48 7.47 -10.36 -21.24
C MET A 48 6.87 -11.42 -20.30
N GLY A 49 6.22 -10.99 -19.21
CA GLY A 49 5.65 -11.85 -18.18
C GLY A 49 6.56 -12.05 -16.97
N TRP A 50 7.49 -11.13 -16.74
CA TRP A 50 8.37 -11.08 -15.57
C TRP A 50 7.78 -10.24 -14.44
N GLU A 51 8.47 -10.24 -13.31
CA GLU A 51 7.95 -9.74 -12.04
C GLU A 51 8.56 -8.39 -11.60
N GLY A 52 9.58 -7.88 -12.30
CA GLY A 52 10.23 -6.61 -11.98
C GLY A 52 10.96 -6.61 -10.64
N ARG A 53 11.49 -7.76 -10.21
CA ARG A 53 12.10 -7.96 -8.88
C ARG A 53 13.57 -7.56 -8.81
N HIS A 54 14.22 -7.37 -9.96
CA HIS A 54 15.65 -7.11 -10.06
C HIS A 54 15.94 -5.70 -10.57
N LEU A 55 17.18 -5.25 -10.34
CA LEU A 55 17.69 -3.98 -10.89
C LEU A 55 17.67 -3.99 -12.41
N HIS A 56 17.57 -2.80 -13.00
CA HIS A 56 17.58 -2.63 -14.44
C HIS A 56 18.25 -1.33 -14.87
N ALA A 57 18.58 -1.22 -16.16
CA ALA A 57 19.11 -0.02 -16.77
C ALA A 57 18.77 0.03 -18.27
N PHE A 58 18.80 1.23 -18.84
CA PHE A 58 18.67 1.47 -20.28
C PHE A 58 19.98 2.02 -20.86
N SER A 59 20.24 1.80 -22.16
CA SER A 59 21.41 2.36 -22.85
C SER A 59 21.11 2.83 -24.27
N SER A 60 21.61 4.02 -24.64
CA SER A 60 21.31 4.67 -25.94
C SER A 60 22.15 4.21 -27.13
N GLY A 61 23.06 3.24 -26.97
CA GLY A 61 23.94 2.78 -28.03
C GLY A 61 23.24 1.95 -29.11
N GLU A 62 23.92 1.79 -30.25
CA GLU A 62 23.48 0.90 -31.34
C GLU A 62 23.86 -0.58 -31.03
N GLY A 63 24.81 -0.79 -30.11
CA GLY A 63 25.19 -2.09 -29.54
C GLY A 63 24.27 -2.59 -28.41
N GLY A 64 24.66 -3.71 -27.78
CA GLY A 64 23.98 -4.27 -26.60
C GLY A 64 24.06 -3.38 -25.35
N ALA A 65 23.68 -3.91 -24.18
CA ALA A 65 23.71 -3.12 -22.95
C ALA A 65 25.13 -2.59 -22.65
N GLY A 66 25.27 -1.29 -22.43
CA GLY A 66 26.56 -0.64 -22.14
C GLY A 66 27.27 0.02 -23.32
N ASP A 67 26.69 -0.03 -24.53
CA ASP A 67 27.06 0.90 -25.60
C ASP A 67 26.31 2.24 -25.40
N GLY A 68 27.01 3.37 -25.39
CA GLY A 68 26.42 4.70 -25.24
C GLY A 68 26.08 5.14 -23.79
N GLN A 69 25.17 6.12 -23.67
CA GLN A 69 24.78 6.69 -22.38
C GLN A 69 23.89 5.70 -21.62
N ARG A 70 24.25 5.39 -20.37
CA ARG A 70 23.44 4.59 -19.45
C ARG A 70 22.44 5.46 -18.70
N PHE A 71 21.22 4.95 -18.55
CA PHE A 71 20.17 5.49 -17.70
C PHE A 71 19.84 4.45 -16.65
N GLU A 72 19.94 4.82 -15.38
CA GLU A 72 19.90 3.89 -14.26
C GLU A 72 18.89 4.35 -13.21
N MET A 73 18.42 3.39 -12.41
CA MET A 73 17.58 3.66 -11.26
C MET A 73 18.33 4.58 -10.28
N GLN A 74 17.65 5.56 -9.69
CA GLN A 74 18.26 6.44 -8.68
C GLN A 74 18.91 5.66 -7.54
N PHE A 75 18.28 4.56 -7.10
CA PHE A 75 18.83 3.67 -6.07
C PHE A 75 20.22 3.10 -6.45
N SER A 76 20.42 2.70 -7.71
CA SER A 76 21.70 2.18 -8.18
C SER A 76 22.80 3.24 -8.16
N LEU A 77 22.45 4.47 -8.52
CA LEU A 77 23.37 5.61 -8.44
C LEU A 77 23.73 5.95 -6.98
N ASP A 78 22.75 5.88 -6.07
CA ASP A 78 22.98 6.18 -4.65
C ASP A 78 23.91 5.16 -3.97
N GLU A 79 23.87 3.88 -4.37
CA GLU A 79 24.70 2.82 -3.78
C GLU A 79 26.10 2.69 -4.41
N GLY A 80 26.26 3.03 -5.69
CA GLY A 80 27.47 2.67 -6.43
C GLY A 80 27.71 3.41 -7.74
N ASP A 81 27.35 4.71 -7.83
CA ASP A 81 27.60 5.53 -9.02
C ASP A 81 29.09 5.59 -9.38
N ASP A 82 29.41 5.15 -10.60
CA ASP A 82 30.74 5.29 -11.19
C ASP A 82 30.95 6.68 -11.85
N GLY A 83 29.94 7.54 -11.77
CA GLY A 83 29.89 8.91 -12.29
C GLY A 83 29.47 9.00 -13.75
N THR A 84 29.03 7.90 -14.37
CA THR A 84 28.70 7.84 -15.81
C THR A 84 27.21 7.65 -16.10
N GLY A 85 26.43 7.20 -15.12
CA GLY A 85 24.99 7.01 -15.23
C GLY A 85 24.18 8.31 -15.15
N ILE A 86 22.98 8.31 -15.72
CA ILE A 86 21.98 9.37 -15.56
C ILE A 86 20.74 8.75 -14.93
N ALA A 87 20.13 9.40 -13.95
CA ALA A 87 18.87 8.95 -13.37
C ALA A 87 17.78 8.85 -14.44
N GLU A 88 17.09 7.72 -14.49
CA GLU A 88 16.07 7.44 -15.51
C GLU A 88 14.73 8.17 -15.28
N ASP A 89 14.49 8.64 -14.05
CA ASP A 89 13.22 9.11 -13.51
C ASP A 89 12.54 10.19 -14.36
N ASP A 90 13.32 11.09 -14.95
CA ASP A 90 12.83 12.24 -15.72
C ASP A 90 13.12 12.14 -17.23
N ILE A 91 13.36 10.93 -17.75
CA ILE A 91 13.70 10.72 -19.17
C ILE A 91 12.49 10.16 -19.93
N PRO A 92 11.81 10.96 -20.77
CA PRO A 92 10.76 10.45 -21.65
C PRO A 92 11.34 9.58 -22.75
N ILE A 93 10.66 8.49 -23.09
CA ILE A 93 11.08 7.55 -24.14
C ILE A 93 11.32 8.26 -25.48
N GLY A 94 10.44 9.19 -25.85
CA GLY A 94 10.52 9.95 -27.11
C GLY A 94 11.75 10.84 -27.24
N ARG A 95 12.48 11.10 -26.13
CA ARG A 95 13.78 11.76 -26.16
C ARG A 95 14.86 10.87 -26.78
N LEU A 96 14.74 9.56 -26.60
CA LEU A 96 15.71 8.55 -27.05
C LEU A 96 15.24 7.85 -28.33
N LEU A 97 13.94 7.60 -28.46
CA LEU A 97 13.30 6.88 -29.54
C LEU A 97 12.38 7.81 -30.34
N SER A 98 12.94 8.50 -31.33
CA SER A 98 12.29 9.60 -32.05
C SER A 98 11.99 9.30 -33.53
N ARG A 99 12.60 8.26 -34.08
CA ARG A 99 12.49 7.86 -35.49
C ARG A 99 12.35 6.36 -35.62
N VAL A 100 11.71 5.92 -36.69
CA VAL A 100 11.72 4.51 -37.09
C VAL A 100 13.16 4.06 -37.30
N GLY A 101 13.51 2.93 -36.68
CA GLY A 101 14.86 2.38 -36.65
C GLY A 101 15.70 2.80 -35.45
N ASP A 102 15.29 3.82 -34.68
CA ASP A 102 15.97 4.14 -33.42
C ASP A 102 15.89 2.94 -32.48
N SER A 103 16.96 2.70 -31.73
CA SER A 103 17.08 1.57 -30.81
C SER A 103 17.47 1.99 -29.40
N LEU A 104 17.13 1.15 -28.43
CA LEU A 104 17.50 1.31 -27.02
C LEU A 104 17.82 -0.07 -26.45
N GLY A 105 18.93 -0.18 -25.71
CA GLY A 105 19.24 -1.36 -24.90
C GLY A 105 18.48 -1.32 -23.58
N TYR A 106 18.03 -2.47 -23.11
CA TYR A 106 17.41 -2.64 -21.80
C TYR A 106 18.01 -3.87 -21.12
N GLN A 107 18.65 -3.66 -19.97
CA GLN A 107 19.26 -4.69 -19.14
C GLN A 107 18.37 -4.93 -17.93
N TYR A 108 18.00 -6.18 -17.66
CA TYR A 108 17.26 -6.59 -16.47
C TYR A 108 18.00 -7.70 -15.75
N ASP A 109 17.99 -7.64 -14.42
CA ASP A 109 18.72 -8.53 -13.54
C ASP A 109 20.23 -8.52 -13.81
N PHE A 110 20.98 -7.73 -13.03
CA PHE A 110 22.42 -7.64 -13.18
C PHE A 110 23.17 -8.94 -12.78
N GLY A 111 22.48 -9.90 -12.14
CA GLY A 111 23.00 -11.24 -11.91
C GLY A 111 22.93 -12.12 -13.15
N ASP A 112 21.72 -12.31 -13.68
CA ASP A 112 21.46 -13.16 -14.86
C ASP A 112 21.77 -12.48 -16.20
N ASN A 113 21.93 -11.15 -16.20
CA ASN A 113 22.26 -10.30 -17.33
C ASN A 113 21.31 -10.44 -18.53
N TRP A 114 20.02 -10.26 -18.32
CA TRP A 114 19.06 -10.29 -19.42
C TRP A 114 19.09 -9.00 -20.24
N GLU A 115 19.59 -9.09 -21.47
CA GLU A 115 19.64 -7.97 -22.40
C GLU A 115 18.50 -8.02 -23.41
N HIS A 116 17.89 -6.86 -23.66
CA HIS A 116 16.86 -6.68 -24.66
C HIS A 116 17.25 -5.56 -25.61
N ARG A 117 16.96 -5.78 -26.89
CA ARG A 117 17.00 -4.74 -27.91
C ARG A 117 15.59 -4.25 -28.20
N LEU A 118 15.38 -2.96 -27.99
CA LEU A 118 14.16 -2.25 -28.36
C LEU A 118 14.39 -1.52 -29.67
N VAL A 119 13.51 -1.67 -30.65
CA VAL A 119 13.61 -0.99 -31.95
C VAL A 119 12.27 -0.37 -32.32
N VAL A 120 12.26 0.90 -32.71
CA VAL A 120 11.05 1.57 -33.22
C VAL A 120 10.73 1.06 -34.63
N GLU A 121 9.59 0.41 -34.79
CA GLU A 121 9.10 -0.09 -36.08
C GLU A 121 8.12 0.88 -36.74
N ALA A 122 7.36 1.65 -35.96
CA ALA A 122 6.41 2.63 -36.48
C ALA A 122 6.18 3.80 -35.51
N ILE A 123 5.81 4.95 -36.07
CA ILE A 123 5.38 6.14 -35.33
C ILE A 123 4.03 6.57 -35.89
N GLY A 124 3.03 6.72 -35.01
CA GLY A 124 1.67 7.06 -35.35
C GLY A 124 1.12 8.24 -34.53
N GLY A 125 -0.09 8.68 -34.86
CA GLY A 125 -0.81 9.66 -34.05
C GLY A 125 -1.24 9.04 -32.72
N LEU A 126 -1.22 9.83 -31.64
CA LEU A 126 -1.80 9.43 -30.37
C LEU A 126 -3.33 9.28 -30.57
N GLY A 127 -3.83 8.05 -30.50
CA GLY A 127 -5.27 7.78 -30.43
C GLY A 127 -5.74 7.72 -28.98
N ASP A 128 -6.96 7.21 -28.76
CA ASP A 128 -7.46 6.88 -27.41
C ASP A 128 -6.81 5.60 -26.85
N ASP A 129 -6.09 4.85 -27.68
CA ASP A 129 -5.41 3.62 -27.29
C ASP A 129 -4.16 3.93 -26.46
N GLY A 130 -4.14 3.46 -25.22
CA GLY A 130 -2.99 3.52 -24.31
C GLY A 130 -1.92 2.48 -24.65
N VAL A 131 -1.17 2.05 -23.63
CA VAL A 131 -0.17 0.98 -23.81
C VAL A 131 -0.84 -0.35 -24.18
N ARG A 132 -0.33 -1.03 -25.20
CA ARG A 132 -0.85 -2.34 -25.63
C ARG A 132 0.22 -3.21 -26.28
N CYS A 133 0.24 -4.50 -25.92
CA CYS A 133 0.94 -5.53 -26.70
C CYS A 133 0.13 -5.86 -27.97
N LEU A 134 0.78 -5.76 -29.12
CA LEU A 134 0.21 -6.02 -30.45
C LEU A 134 0.52 -7.44 -30.96
N GLY A 135 1.52 -8.11 -30.38
CA GLY A 135 2.02 -9.38 -30.85
C GLY A 135 3.30 -9.80 -30.16
N GLY A 136 3.71 -11.04 -30.37
CA GLY A 136 4.91 -11.61 -29.79
C GLY A 136 5.02 -13.08 -30.13
N GLU A 137 6.13 -13.68 -29.72
CA GLU A 137 6.36 -15.10 -29.90
C GLU A 137 7.15 -15.64 -28.71
N ARG A 138 6.83 -16.90 -28.35
CA ARG A 138 7.47 -17.69 -27.28
C ARG A 138 7.27 -17.15 -25.86
N ALA A 139 7.32 -18.07 -24.91
CA ALA A 139 7.36 -17.71 -23.50
C ALA A 139 8.67 -16.98 -23.19
N CYS A 140 8.60 -15.99 -22.33
CA CYS A 140 9.80 -15.38 -21.75
C CYS A 140 10.47 -16.38 -20.80
N PRO A 141 11.81 -16.45 -20.72
CA PRO A 141 12.50 -17.29 -19.75
C PRO A 141 11.95 -17.11 -18.33
N PRO A 142 11.83 -18.17 -17.52
CA PRO A 142 11.48 -18.01 -16.11
C PRO A 142 12.46 -17.08 -15.38
N GLU A 143 11.97 -16.35 -14.37
CA GLU A 143 12.84 -15.60 -13.45
C GLU A 143 13.88 -16.52 -12.80
N ASP A 144 15.07 -15.99 -12.50
CA ASP A 144 16.16 -16.70 -11.82
C ASP A 144 16.66 -17.98 -12.51
N CYS A 145 16.48 -18.13 -13.83
CA CYS A 145 16.91 -19.33 -14.56
C CYS A 145 18.40 -19.32 -14.96
N GLY A 146 19.21 -18.35 -14.52
CA GLY A 146 20.65 -18.28 -14.77
C GLY A 146 21.02 -17.65 -16.11
N GLY A 147 20.25 -16.65 -16.56
CA GLY A 147 20.52 -15.92 -17.79
C GLY A 147 20.35 -16.75 -19.07
N PRO A 148 20.82 -16.25 -20.24
CA PRO A 148 20.66 -16.93 -21.52
C PRO A 148 21.23 -18.36 -21.56
N TYR A 149 22.39 -18.57 -20.92
CA TYR A 149 23.03 -19.87 -20.84
C TYR A 149 22.25 -20.85 -19.95
N GLY A 150 21.80 -20.39 -18.78
CA GLY A 150 20.99 -21.21 -17.87
C GLY A 150 19.64 -21.57 -18.49
N TYR A 151 19.00 -20.64 -19.21
CA TYR A 151 17.76 -20.92 -19.93
C TYR A 151 17.95 -21.98 -21.03
N LYS A 152 19.07 -21.92 -21.76
CA LYS A 152 19.38 -22.96 -22.77
C LYS A 152 19.51 -24.34 -22.12
N ASP A 153 20.27 -24.46 -21.04
CA ASP A 153 20.42 -25.73 -20.32
C ASP A 153 19.09 -26.23 -19.75
N PHE A 154 18.29 -25.31 -19.20
CA PHE A 154 16.93 -25.58 -18.73
C PHE A 154 16.02 -26.14 -19.84
N LEU A 155 16.02 -25.55 -21.04
CA LEU A 155 15.26 -26.07 -22.18
C LEU A 155 15.75 -27.46 -22.64
N GLU A 156 17.06 -27.66 -22.68
CA GLU A 156 17.66 -28.96 -23.03
C GLU A 156 17.27 -30.05 -22.03
N ALA A 157 17.29 -29.74 -20.74
CA ALA A 157 16.89 -30.66 -19.69
C ALA A 157 15.37 -30.94 -19.67
N LEU A 158 14.52 -29.95 -19.95
CA LEU A 158 13.09 -30.19 -20.11
C LEU A 158 12.76 -31.08 -21.32
N ALA A 159 13.58 -31.05 -22.37
CA ALA A 159 13.38 -31.87 -23.56
C ALA A 159 13.83 -33.33 -23.38
N ASP A 160 14.70 -33.64 -22.41
CA ASP A 160 15.25 -34.97 -22.17
C ASP A 160 14.83 -35.54 -20.79
N PRO A 161 13.80 -36.41 -20.73
CA PRO A 161 13.42 -37.09 -19.49
C PRO A 161 14.51 -37.97 -18.85
N GLY A 162 15.60 -38.26 -19.57
CA GLY A 162 16.75 -39.03 -19.08
C GLY A 162 17.82 -38.21 -18.38
N ARG A 163 17.80 -36.86 -18.48
CA ARG A 163 18.71 -36.00 -17.72
C ARG A 163 18.36 -35.99 -16.23
N GLU A 164 19.39 -35.90 -15.39
CA GLU A 164 19.24 -35.88 -13.92
C GLU A 164 18.39 -34.68 -13.46
N GLU A 165 18.51 -33.55 -14.14
CA GLU A 165 17.87 -32.29 -13.79
C GLU A 165 16.42 -32.18 -14.28
N HIS A 166 15.93 -33.11 -15.13
CA HIS A 166 14.62 -33.00 -15.78
C HIS A 166 13.47 -32.85 -14.80
N GLU A 167 13.38 -33.73 -13.80
CA GLU A 167 12.29 -33.71 -12.82
C GLU A 167 12.34 -32.44 -11.97
N HIS A 168 13.55 -32.00 -11.60
CA HIS A 168 13.75 -30.78 -10.82
C HIS A 168 13.25 -29.55 -11.60
N TYR A 169 13.68 -29.38 -12.85
CA TYR A 169 13.27 -28.24 -13.66
C TYR A 169 11.79 -28.26 -14.04
N ARG A 170 11.22 -29.44 -14.28
CA ARG A 170 9.78 -29.57 -14.52
C ARG A 170 8.96 -29.16 -13.30
N GLN A 171 9.41 -29.55 -12.10
CA GLN A 171 8.76 -29.14 -10.87
C GLN A 171 8.92 -27.63 -10.62
N TRP A 172 10.12 -27.10 -10.84
CA TRP A 172 10.46 -25.69 -10.61
C TRP A 172 9.70 -24.76 -11.55
N ALA A 173 9.69 -25.05 -12.85
CA ALA A 173 9.05 -24.20 -13.86
C ALA A 173 7.53 -24.38 -13.99
N GLY A 174 6.95 -25.37 -13.29
CA GLY A 174 5.51 -25.58 -13.26
C GLY A 174 4.88 -25.81 -14.64
N MET A 175 4.01 -24.87 -15.07
CA MET A 175 3.29 -24.94 -16.35
C MET A 175 4.00 -24.23 -17.51
N PHE A 176 5.32 -24.06 -17.42
CA PHE A 176 6.08 -23.40 -18.47
C PHE A 176 6.02 -24.14 -19.81
N GLU A 177 5.70 -23.42 -20.88
CA GLU A 177 5.69 -23.92 -22.25
C GLU A 177 6.46 -22.95 -23.16
N ALA A 178 7.67 -23.32 -23.58
CA ALA A 178 8.58 -22.42 -24.31
C ALA A 178 7.97 -21.78 -25.58
N GLY A 179 7.07 -22.48 -26.26
CA GLY A 179 6.41 -22.01 -27.48
C GLY A 179 5.19 -21.11 -27.24
N ARG A 180 4.70 -21.00 -26.01
CA ARG A 180 3.41 -20.36 -25.70
C ARG A 180 3.56 -18.86 -25.48
N PHE A 181 2.83 -18.07 -26.25
CA PHE A 181 2.64 -16.66 -26.00
C PHE A 181 1.23 -16.24 -26.41
N GLU A 182 0.54 -15.55 -25.51
CA GLU A 182 -0.82 -15.06 -25.73
C GLU A 182 -0.86 -13.54 -25.50
N VAL A 183 -1.23 -12.80 -26.55
CA VAL A 183 -1.29 -11.31 -26.52
C VAL A 183 -2.28 -10.81 -25.47
N ASP A 184 -3.38 -11.52 -25.28
CA ASP A 184 -4.42 -11.15 -24.30
C ASP A 184 -3.92 -11.27 -22.86
N GLU A 185 -3.06 -12.24 -22.55
CA GLU A 185 -2.44 -12.36 -21.22
C GLU A 185 -1.46 -11.22 -20.94
N ALA A 186 -0.62 -10.87 -21.91
CA ALA A 186 0.27 -9.72 -21.80
C ALA A 186 -0.52 -8.41 -21.60
N ASN A 187 -1.59 -8.21 -22.37
CA ASN A 187 -2.46 -7.04 -22.22
C ASN A 187 -3.20 -7.02 -20.88
N ALA A 188 -3.61 -8.18 -20.35
CA ALA A 188 -4.23 -8.27 -19.02
C ALA A 188 -3.27 -7.82 -17.91
N ARG A 189 -1.97 -8.17 -17.99
CA ARG A 189 -0.95 -7.69 -17.06
C ARG A 189 -0.76 -6.16 -17.16
N ILE A 190 -0.61 -5.64 -18.38
CA ILE A 190 -0.46 -4.18 -18.64
C ILE A 190 -1.65 -3.41 -18.05
N VAL A 191 -2.88 -3.87 -18.29
CA VAL A 191 -4.09 -3.24 -17.73
C VAL A 191 -4.11 -3.33 -16.21
N SER A 192 -3.78 -4.49 -15.64
CA SER A 192 -3.76 -4.68 -14.18
C SER A 192 -2.77 -3.76 -13.49
N ARG A 193 -1.57 -3.56 -14.06
CA ARG A 193 -0.57 -2.63 -13.53
C ARG A 193 -1.05 -1.19 -13.63
N ARG A 194 -1.63 -0.79 -14.76
CA ARG A 194 -2.21 0.55 -14.92
C ARG A 194 -3.30 0.81 -13.88
N ASP A 195 -4.23 -0.12 -13.69
CA ASP A 195 -5.30 -0.02 -12.70
C ASP A 195 -4.72 0.13 -11.29
N LEU A 196 -3.62 -0.55 -10.98
CA LEU A 196 -2.93 -0.45 -9.69
C LEU A 196 -2.25 0.91 -9.51
N SER A 197 -1.56 1.42 -10.54
CA SER A 197 -0.96 2.75 -10.52
C SER A 197 -2.00 3.86 -10.36
N ASP A 198 -3.14 3.74 -11.07
CA ASP A 198 -4.24 4.70 -10.97
C ASP A 198 -4.90 4.65 -9.59
N LEU A 199 -5.09 3.45 -9.02
CA LEU A 199 -5.55 3.29 -7.64
C LEU A 199 -4.57 3.88 -6.62
N SER A 200 -3.27 3.62 -6.77
CA SER A 200 -2.23 4.16 -5.90
C SER A 200 -2.26 5.69 -5.90
N ARG A 201 -2.30 6.33 -7.09
CA ARG A 201 -2.42 7.80 -7.22
C ARG A 201 -3.70 8.33 -6.60
N LEU A 202 -4.83 7.67 -6.82
CA LEU A 202 -6.12 8.05 -6.23
C LEU A 202 -6.04 8.03 -4.70
N VAL A 203 -5.53 6.93 -4.15
CA VAL A 203 -5.43 6.70 -2.70
C VAL A 203 -4.46 7.67 -2.05
N THR A 204 -3.27 7.88 -2.62
CA THR A 204 -2.29 8.86 -2.10
C THR A 204 -2.85 10.28 -2.10
N ARG A 205 -3.63 10.65 -3.13
CA ARG A 205 -4.29 11.96 -3.18
C ARG A 205 -5.41 12.09 -2.15
N ALA A 206 -6.22 11.05 -1.99
CA ALA A 206 -7.36 11.08 -1.08
C ALA A 206 -6.94 10.95 0.39
N THR A 207 -5.91 10.16 0.67
CA THR A 207 -5.48 9.79 2.02
C THR A 207 -3.97 9.96 2.17
N PRO A 208 -3.48 11.18 2.43
CA PRO A 208 -2.03 11.43 2.57
C PRO A 208 -1.36 10.56 3.62
N LEU A 209 -2.08 10.14 4.67
CA LEU A 209 -1.60 9.21 5.68
C LEU A 209 -1.26 7.84 5.07
N LEU A 210 -2.10 7.29 4.20
CA LEU A 210 -1.78 6.04 3.53
C LEU A 210 -0.64 6.23 2.51
N GLY A 211 -0.53 7.43 1.92
CA GLY A 211 0.64 7.81 1.13
C GLY A 211 1.98 7.54 1.83
N THR A 212 2.10 7.85 3.13
CA THR A 212 3.35 7.60 3.87
C THR A 212 3.70 6.12 4.04
N ILE A 213 2.71 5.23 3.94
CA ILE A 213 2.92 3.78 3.91
C ILE A 213 3.37 3.37 2.51
N LEU A 214 2.69 3.85 1.47
CA LEU A 214 2.96 3.51 0.08
C LEU A 214 4.32 4.04 -0.43
N ASP A 215 4.82 5.13 0.16
CA ASP A 215 6.16 5.66 -0.12
C ASP A 215 7.27 4.69 0.33
N ARG A 216 6.99 3.83 1.31
CA ARG A 216 7.95 2.84 1.85
C ARG A 216 7.85 1.48 1.17
N ALA A 217 6.67 1.13 0.69
CA ALA A 217 6.46 -0.06 -0.13
C ALA A 217 5.31 0.23 -1.11
N PRO A 218 5.53 0.13 -2.43
CA PRO A 218 4.47 0.39 -3.40
C PRO A 218 3.28 -0.58 -3.25
N LEU A 219 2.12 -0.19 -3.77
CA LEU A 219 0.83 -0.85 -3.48
C LEU A 219 0.78 -2.34 -3.88
N ASP A 220 1.57 -2.77 -4.86
CA ASP A 220 1.74 -4.18 -5.26
C ASP A 220 2.32 -5.06 -4.16
N TYR A 221 3.16 -4.51 -3.28
CA TYR A 221 3.69 -5.23 -2.11
C TYR A 221 2.64 -5.41 -1.00
N HIS A 222 1.51 -4.69 -1.07
CA HIS A 222 0.40 -4.76 -0.12
C HIS A 222 -0.72 -5.67 -0.62
N ARG A 223 -0.41 -6.96 -0.78
CA ARG A 223 -1.27 -7.97 -1.43
C ARG A 223 -2.71 -8.00 -0.93
N LEU A 224 -2.91 -7.85 0.38
CA LEU A 224 -4.25 -7.88 0.97
C LEU A 224 -4.96 -6.51 1.01
N LEU A 225 -4.23 -5.40 0.82
CA LEU A 225 -4.77 -4.05 0.94
C LEU A 225 -5.46 -3.60 -0.36
N THR A 226 -4.90 -3.96 -1.52
CA THR A 226 -5.44 -3.59 -2.83
C THR A 226 -6.94 -3.88 -3.02
N PRO A 227 -7.45 -5.11 -2.77
CA PRO A 227 -8.89 -5.36 -2.90
C PRO A 227 -9.73 -4.57 -1.88
N MET A 228 -9.18 -4.26 -0.70
CA MET A 228 -9.88 -3.49 0.34
C MET A 228 -10.02 -2.02 -0.06
N LEU A 229 -8.97 -1.41 -0.62
CA LEU A 229 -8.99 -0.01 -1.06
C LEU A 229 -10.03 0.24 -2.15
N ARG A 230 -10.31 -0.76 -3.00
CA ARG A 230 -11.36 -0.67 -4.03
C ARG A 230 -12.78 -0.66 -3.46
N LEU A 231 -12.96 -1.03 -2.19
CA LEU A 231 -14.26 -1.01 -1.50
C LEU A 231 -14.51 0.31 -0.75
N ILE A 232 -13.50 1.18 -0.66
CA ILE A 232 -13.58 2.43 0.10
C ILE A 232 -13.99 3.55 -0.84
N ASP A 233 -15.08 4.22 -0.49
CA ASP A 233 -15.44 5.50 -1.08
C ASP A 233 -14.75 6.63 -0.30
N PHE A 234 -13.75 7.26 -0.92
CA PHE A 234 -12.94 8.29 -0.29
C PHE A 234 -13.57 9.70 -0.37
N ASP A 235 -14.70 9.87 -1.05
CA ASP A 235 -15.35 11.18 -1.21
C ASP A 235 -16.38 11.49 -0.08
N ASP A 236 -16.57 10.58 0.89
CA ASP A 236 -17.52 10.71 2.01
C ASP A 236 -16.95 11.53 3.19
N VAL A 237 -17.37 12.80 3.29
CA VAL A 237 -16.86 13.77 4.28
C VAL A 237 -17.93 14.28 5.27
N ASP A 238 -19.16 13.80 5.18
CA ASP A 238 -20.26 14.34 5.98
C ASP A 238 -20.35 13.70 7.36
N VAL A 239 -20.60 14.56 8.36
CA VAL A 239 -20.75 14.15 9.76
C VAL A 239 -22.23 14.23 10.12
N ASP A 240 -22.90 13.08 10.22
CA ASP A 240 -24.29 13.01 10.69
C ASP A 240 -24.37 13.42 12.18
N PRO A 241 -25.12 14.48 12.53
CA PRO A 241 -25.21 14.95 13.92
C PRO A 241 -25.85 13.95 14.89
N VAL A 242 -26.80 13.13 14.43
CA VAL A 242 -27.46 12.10 15.24
C VAL A 242 -26.49 10.98 15.54
N ILE A 243 -25.80 10.49 14.52
CA ILE A 243 -24.76 9.45 14.66
C ILE A 243 -23.62 9.94 15.53
N SER A 244 -23.18 11.19 15.36
CA SER A 244 -22.14 11.80 16.20
C SER A 244 -22.55 11.84 17.67
N GLY A 245 -23.82 12.13 17.95
CA GLY A 245 -24.39 12.09 19.30
C GLY A 245 -24.25 10.72 19.95
N VAL A 246 -24.57 9.65 19.21
CA VAL A 246 -24.45 8.27 19.68
C VAL A 246 -22.98 7.86 19.84
N ALA A 247 -22.16 8.08 18.81
CA ALA A 247 -20.75 7.66 18.82
C ALA A 247 -19.93 8.39 19.90
N MET A 248 -20.22 9.67 20.15
CA MET A 248 -19.50 10.50 21.11
C MET A 248 -20.16 10.56 22.49
N GLU A 249 -21.20 9.76 22.75
CA GLU A 249 -21.97 9.77 24.02
C GLU A 249 -21.05 9.59 25.24
N LYS A 250 -20.21 8.55 25.22
CA LYS A 250 -19.31 8.21 26.34
C LYS A 250 -18.30 9.33 26.61
N LEU A 251 -17.72 9.91 25.56
CA LEU A 251 -16.80 11.04 25.68
C LEU A 251 -17.52 12.28 26.22
N SER A 252 -18.71 12.59 25.71
CA SER A 252 -19.54 13.71 26.14
C SER A 252 -19.91 13.58 27.62
N TRP A 253 -20.35 12.39 28.04
CA TRP A 253 -20.63 12.07 29.44
C TRP A 253 -19.41 12.30 30.33
N MET A 254 -18.24 11.82 29.92
CA MET A 254 -17.03 11.97 30.73
C MET A 254 -16.57 13.43 30.84
N LEU A 255 -16.71 14.22 29.77
CA LEU A 255 -16.41 15.65 29.82
C LEU A 255 -17.35 16.38 30.79
N ALA A 256 -18.65 16.07 30.74
CA ALA A 256 -19.63 16.61 31.69
C ALA A 256 -19.33 16.18 33.13
N ARG A 257 -18.95 14.92 33.34
CA ARG A 257 -18.58 14.38 34.65
C ARG A 257 -17.32 15.04 35.23
N ILE A 258 -16.34 15.36 34.39
CA ILE A 258 -15.14 16.10 34.82
C ILE A 258 -15.51 17.52 35.24
N GLY A 259 -16.31 18.20 34.42
CA GLY A 259 -16.81 19.54 34.73
C GLY A 259 -15.71 20.58 34.98
N PRO A 260 -16.07 21.78 35.46
CA PRO A 260 -15.12 22.87 35.71
C PRO A 260 -14.17 22.59 36.89
N GLU A 261 -14.61 21.82 37.89
CA GLU A 261 -13.87 21.54 39.12
C GLU A 261 -12.84 20.40 38.97
N GLY A 262 -12.99 19.59 37.92
CA GLY A 262 -12.22 18.38 37.68
C GLY A 262 -12.58 17.22 38.62
N LEU A 263 -12.11 16.02 38.25
CA LEU A 263 -12.23 14.83 39.11
C LEU A 263 -10.98 14.64 39.94
N GLN A 264 -11.18 14.49 41.25
CA GLN A 264 -10.12 14.09 42.15
C GLN A 264 -9.69 12.65 41.84
N LEU A 265 -8.38 12.43 41.65
CA LEU A 265 -7.80 11.10 41.48
C LEU A 265 -7.34 10.55 42.83
N THR A 266 -7.23 9.23 42.89
CA THR A 266 -6.59 8.50 43.99
C THR A 266 -5.09 8.81 44.03
N ALA A 267 -4.42 8.45 45.14
CA ALA A 267 -2.97 8.59 45.26
C ALA A 267 -2.20 7.80 44.19
N ALA A 268 -2.78 6.70 43.71
CA ALA A 268 -2.24 5.88 42.61
C ALA A 268 -2.67 6.38 41.21
N ASN A 269 -3.21 7.60 41.10
CA ASN A 269 -3.59 8.26 39.85
C ASN A 269 -4.77 7.61 39.08
N TYR A 270 -5.57 6.76 39.74
CA TYR A 270 -6.84 6.22 39.22
C TYR A 270 -8.03 7.11 39.54
N LEU A 271 -9.10 7.01 38.74
CA LEU A 271 -10.42 7.53 39.09
C LEU A 271 -10.89 6.91 40.41
N ARG A 272 -11.65 7.69 41.17
CA ARG A 272 -12.20 7.21 42.44
C ARG A 272 -13.34 6.23 42.19
N PRO A 273 -13.58 5.28 43.11
CA PRO A 273 -14.67 4.31 42.99
C PRO A 273 -16.05 4.91 42.69
N VAL A 274 -16.37 6.08 43.26
CA VAL A 274 -17.65 6.76 43.01
C VAL A 274 -17.80 7.19 41.54
N ASP A 275 -16.72 7.60 40.90
CA ASP A 275 -16.72 8.08 39.52
C ASP A 275 -16.76 6.88 38.54
N VAL A 276 -16.08 5.78 38.88
CA VAL A 276 -16.15 4.52 38.12
C VAL A 276 -17.53 3.86 38.25
N ALA A 277 -18.16 3.91 39.43
CA ALA A 277 -19.51 3.41 39.63
C ALA A 277 -20.54 4.20 38.81
N ALA A 278 -20.46 5.54 38.82
CA ALA A 278 -21.32 6.38 37.98
C ALA A 278 -21.18 6.03 36.49
N MET A 279 -19.95 5.85 35.99
CA MET A 279 -19.72 5.40 34.62
C MET A 279 -20.38 4.05 34.30
N ARG A 280 -20.31 3.09 35.20
CA ARG A 280 -20.94 1.78 35.04
C ARG A 280 -22.46 1.90 34.97
N ASP A 281 -23.02 2.70 35.87
CA ASP A 281 -24.47 2.76 36.11
C ASP A 281 -25.19 3.67 35.09
N GLU A 282 -24.49 4.64 34.50
CA GLU A 282 -25.09 5.67 33.63
C GLU A 282 -24.80 5.47 32.13
N LEU A 283 -23.81 4.65 31.76
CA LEU A 283 -23.44 4.42 30.35
C LEU A 283 -23.73 2.98 29.90
N ASP A 284 -24.10 2.83 28.63
CA ASP A 284 -24.18 1.51 28.01
C ASP A 284 -22.81 1.03 27.49
N TRP A 285 -22.31 -0.04 28.10
CA TRP A 285 -21.05 -0.70 27.76
C TRP A 285 -21.24 -2.01 26.97
N GLY A 286 -22.48 -2.39 26.65
CA GLY A 286 -22.78 -3.64 25.97
C GLY A 286 -22.55 -4.87 26.87
N ARG A 287 -21.41 -5.57 26.71
CA ARG A 287 -21.19 -6.92 27.29
C ARG A 287 -19.92 -7.13 28.11
N ASP A 288 -19.08 -6.11 28.31
CA ASP A 288 -17.69 -6.32 28.79
C ASP A 288 -17.37 -5.78 30.20
N TRP A 289 -18.35 -5.36 30.99
CA TRP A 289 -18.09 -4.82 32.32
C TRP A 289 -17.89 -5.92 33.38
N ILE A 290 -16.84 -5.83 34.21
CA ILE A 290 -16.54 -6.85 35.23
C ILE A 290 -17.42 -6.65 36.47
N GLY A 291 -18.59 -7.28 36.46
CA GLY A 291 -19.52 -7.35 37.60
C GLY A 291 -19.81 -5.98 38.21
N ASN A 292 -19.80 -5.90 39.54
CA ASN A 292 -20.04 -4.65 40.25
C ASN A 292 -18.74 -3.94 40.68
N SER A 293 -17.59 -4.27 40.08
CA SER A 293 -16.34 -3.61 40.46
C SER A 293 -16.38 -2.13 40.11
N SER A 294 -15.90 -1.31 41.05
CA SER A 294 -15.73 0.14 40.93
C SER A 294 -14.25 0.53 40.89
N ARG A 295 -13.32 -0.40 40.64
CA ARG A 295 -11.89 -0.08 40.49
C ARG A 295 -11.58 0.11 39.01
N GLU A 296 -10.89 1.19 38.67
CA GLU A 296 -10.46 1.46 37.29
C GLU A 296 -9.58 0.33 36.72
N ILE A 297 -8.65 -0.21 37.52
CA ILE A 297 -7.74 -1.28 37.08
C ILE A 297 -8.48 -2.58 36.70
N ASP A 298 -9.70 -2.78 37.21
CA ASP A 298 -10.51 -3.95 36.86
C ASP A 298 -11.28 -3.75 35.55
N ASN A 299 -11.35 -2.52 35.02
CA ASN A 299 -12.22 -2.17 33.89
C ASN A 299 -11.42 -1.41 32.82
N HIS A 300 -10.96 -2.15 31.81
CA HIS A 300 -10.14 -1.61 30.72
C HIS A 300 -10.83 -0.47 29.97
N GLN A 301 -12.16 -0.47 29.87
CA GLN A 301 -12.94 0.57 29.20
C GLN A 301 -12.80 1.93 29.88
N VAL A 302 -12.65 1.93 31.21
CA VAL A 302 -12.40 3.16 31.98
C VAL A 302 -11.03 3.72 31.61
N HIS A 303 -10.03 2.85 31.50
CA HIS A 303 -8.70 3.22 31.08
C HIS A 303 -8.71 3.78 29.65
N TRP A 304 -9.37 3.11 28.70
CA TRP A 304 -9.54 3.56 27.32
C TRP A 304 -10.12 4.96 27.24
N MET A 305 -11.20 5.25 27.97
CA MET A 305 -11.81 6.57 27.96
C MET A 305 -10.90 7.66 28.51
N ARG A 306 -10.17 7.39 29.60
CA ARG A 306 -9.22 8.37 30.15
C ARG A 306 -8.04 8.63 29.21
N THR A 307 -7.54 7.59 28.55
CA THR A 307 -6.44 7.68 27.59
C THR A 307 -6.89 8.44 26.35
N ALA A 308 -8.04 8.09 25.78
CA ALA A 308 -8.65 8.80 24.65
C ALA A 308 -8.83 10.30 24.95
N LEU A 309 -9.36 10.69 26.11
CA LEU A 309 -9.49 12.11 26.45
C LEU A 309 -8.16 12.86 26.50
N LYS A 310 -7.06 12.20 26.89
CA LYS A 310 -5.73 12.82 26.90
C LYS A 310 -5.15 12.91 25.50
N ASP A 311 -5.23 11.82 24.73
CA ASP A 311 -4.67 11.74 23.39
C ASP A 311 -5.41 12.68 22.41
N LEU A 312 -6.72 12.88 22.62
CA LEU A 312 -7.52 13.88 21.92
C LEU A 312 -7.28 15.32 22.42
N GLY A 313 -6.49 15.50 23.48
CA GLY A 313 -6.17 16.80 24.06
C GLY A 313 -7.35 17.46 24.79
N LEU A 314 -8.34 16.68 25.23
CA LEU A 314 -9.56 17.17 25.87
C LEU A 314 -9.44 17.25 27.40
N ALA A 315 -8.60 16.40 28.00
CA ALA A 315 -8.33 16.40 29.43
C ALA A 315 -6.85 16.21 29.74
N ARG A 316 -6.42 16.63 30.93
CA ARG A 316 -5.06 16.40 31.45
C ARG A 316 -5.07 16.19 32.95
N VAL A 317 -4.01 15.59 33.48
CA VAL A 317 -3.82 15.47 34.93
C VAL A 317 -3.04 16.67 35.44
N LEU A 318 -3.57 17.35 36.46
CA LEU A 318 -2.90 18.46 37.14
C LEU A 318 -3.13 18.34 38.65
N LYS A 319 -2.04 18.30 39.43
CA LYS A 319 -2.07 18.25 40.91
C LYS A 319 -3.02 17.18 41.47
N GLY A 320 -2.96 15.96 40.91
CA GLY A 320 -3.80 14.83 41.34
C GLY A 320 -5.27 14.93 40.92
N ARG A 321 -5.61 15.82 40.00
CA ARG A 321 -6.95 15.94 39.42
C ARG A 321 -6.93 15.72 37.92
N LEU A 322 -7.95 15.07 37.40
CA LEU A 322 -8.26 15.08 35.98
C LEU A 322 -9.09 16.33 35.68
N ILE A 323 -8.56 17.22 34.84
CA ILE A 323 -9.18 18.51 34.51
C ILE A 323 -9.38 18.63 33.00
N LEU A 324 -10.39 19.40 32.59
CA LEU A 324 -10.62 19.74 31.19
C LEU A 324 -9.55 20.71 30.67
N THR A 325 -9.16 20.53 29.40
CA THR A 325 -8.40 21.54 28.66
C THR A 325 -9.33 22.67 28.20
N GLN A 326 -8.80 23.67 27.48
CA GLN A 326 -9.65 24.66 26.82
C GLN A 326 -10.56 24.00 25.79
N ASP A 327 -10.02 23.10 24.97
CA ASP A 327 -10.78 22.36 23.97
C ASP A 327 -11.80 21.43 24.61
N GLY A 328 -11.43 20.72 25.69
CA GLY A 328 -12.37 19.87 26.42
C GLY A 328 -13.59 20.63 26.95
N ARG A 329 -13.40 21.87 27.44
CA ARG A 329 -14.51 22.73 27.86
C ARG A 329 -15.37 23.20 26.68
N LYS A 330 -14.72 23.56 25.56
CA LYS A 330 -15.43 24.03 24.36
C LYS A 330 -16.29 22.92 23.74
N LEU A 331 -15.78 21.69 23.73
CA LEU A 331 -16.41 20.56 23.04
C LEU A 331 -17.33 19.70 23.92
N ALA A 332 -17.45 20.00 25.22
CA ALA A 332 -18.20 19.18 26.19
C ALA A 332 -19.68 18.95 25.80
N ASN A 333 -20.29 19.87 25.07
CA ASN A 333 -21.68 19.80 24.60
C ASN A 333 -21.77 19.86 23.06
N ASP A 334 -20.70 19.49 22.36
CA ASP A 334 -20.63 19.53 20.89
C ASP A 334 -20.17 18.16 20.34
N PRO A 335 -21.09 17.17 20.21
CA PRO A 335 -20.75 15.84 19.71
C PRO A 335 -20.14 15.85 18.31
N VAL A 336 -20.60 16.75 17.43
CA VAL A 336 -20.04 16.92 16.08
C VAL A 336 -18.60 17.44 16.16
N GLY A 337 -18.33 18.40 17.05
CA GLY A 337 -16.98 18.88 17.31
C GLY A 337 -16.07 17.82 17.95
N LEU A 338 -16.61 16.95 18.82
CA LEU A 338 -15.87 15.80 19.38
C LEU A 338 -15.52 14.78 18.30
N TRP A 339 -16.47 14.47 17.41
CA TRP A 339 -16.23 13.61 16.25
C TRP A 339 -15.09 14.16 15.39
N ARG A 340 -15.20 15.44 14.98
CA ARG A 340 -14.15 16.10 14.19
C ARG A 340 -12.81 16.13 14.92
N ARG A 341 -12.81 16.31 16.25
CA ARG A 341 -11.59 16.22 17.05
C ARG A 341 -10.99 14.82 17.00
N ALA A 342 -11.80 13.78 17.16
CA ALA A 342 -11.35 12.40 17.09
C ALA A 342 -10.77 12.05 15.72
N VAL A 343 -11.44 12.47 14.65
CA VAL A 343 -10.97 12.39 13.26
C VAL A 343 -9.60 13.07 13.11
N SER A 344 -9.51 14.35 13.45
CA SER A 344 -8.28 15.17 13.27
C SER A 344 -7.05 14.71 14.07
N ARG A 345 -7.24 13.85 15.06
CA ARG A 345 -6.17 13.33 15.92
C ARG A 345 -5.80 11.89 15.60
N SER A 346 -6.62 11.20 14.83
CA SER A 346 -6.38 9.81 14.45
C SER A 346 -5.41 9.75 13.25
N PRO A 347 -4.65 8.65 13.10
CA PRO A 347 -4.49 7.57 14.07
C PRO A 347 -3.76 8.02 15.34
N LEU A 348 -4.13 7.42 16.47
CA LEU A 348 -3.47 7.61 17.76
C LEU A 348 -2.29 6.64 17.90
N GLY A 349 -1.17 7.14 18.41
CA GLY A 349 0.05 6.38 18.64
C GLY A 349 1.19 7.29 19.13
N LYS A 350 2.20 6.72 19.77
CA LYS A 350 3.43 7.45 20.17
C LYS A 350 4.67 6.96 19.44
N SER A 351 4.63 5.74 18.91
CA SER A 351 5.68 5.16 18.10
C SER A 351 5.25 5.04 16.65
N ASP A 352 6.21 5.03 15.73
CA ASP A 352 5.97 4.87 14.30
C ASP A 352 5.19 3.58 14.00
N LEU A 353 5.49 2.49 14.72
CA LEU A 353 4.76 1.22 14.61
C LEU A 353 3.27 1.37 14.96
N GLU A 354 2.95 2.07 16.06
CA GLU A 354 1.56 2.29 16.46
C GLU A 354 0.81 3.17 15.45
N VAL A 355 1.51 4.16 14.88
CA VAL A 355 0.95 5.05 13.85
C VAL A 355 0.69 4.26 12.57
N ASP A 356 1.68 3.53 12.05
CA ASP A 356 1.54 2.71 10.84
C ASP A 356 0.43 1.66 10.99
N ALA A 357 0.43 0.94 12.10
CA ALA A 357 -0.62 -0.03 12.40
C ALA A 357 -1.98 0.66 12.53
N GLY A 358 -2.03 1.88 13.07
CA GLY A 358 -3.22 2.71 13.16
C GLY A 358 -3.78 3.11 11.79
N ILE A 359 -2.93 3.52 10.85
CA ILE A 359 -3.32 3.83 9.46
C ILE A 359 -3.94 2.58 8.83
N LEU A 360 -3.24 1.44 8.89
CA LEU A 360 -3.72 0.17 8.32
C LEU A 360 -5.00 -0.32 9.00
N LEU A 361 -5.15 -0.11 10.30
CA LEU A 361 -6.40 -0.38 11.02
C LEU A 361 -7.55 0.46 10.47
N LEU A 362 -7.35 1.77 10.27
CA LEU A 362 -8.37 2.66 9.72
C LEU A 362 -8.78 2.24 8.30
N VAL A 363 -7.83 1.88 7.42
CA VAL A 363 -8.12 1.38 6.07
C VAL A 363 -9.00 0.13 6.15
N THR A 364 -8.62 -0.84 6.98
CA THR A 364 -9.35 -2.10 7.07
C THR A 364 -10.73 -1.95 7.71
N VAL A 365 -10.91 -1.00 8.65
CA VAL A 365 -12.24 -0.65 9.19
C VAL A 365 -13.08 0.10 8.15
N ALA A 366 -12.49 1.03 7.40
CA ALA A 366 -13.16 1.75 6.32
C ALA A 366 -13.68 0.82 5.22
N ALA A 367 -12.93 -0.25 4.91
CA ALA A 367 -13.31 -1.31 3.99
C ALA A 367 -14.36 -2.29 4.55
N GLY A 368 -14.71 -2.19 5.84
CA GLY A 368 -15.68 -3.07 6.49
C GLY A 368 -15.15 -4.47 6.80
N CYS A 369 -13.84 -4.63 6.95
CA CYS A 369 -13.21 -5.92 7.24
C CYS A 369 -13.53 -6.40 8.66
N ASP A 370 -13.70 -7.71 8.83
CA ASP A 370 -13.82 -8.33 10.14
C ASP A 370 -12.47 -8.45 10.86
N GLY A 371 -12.47 -8.83 12.15
CA GLY A 371 -11.23 -8.92 12.92
C GLY A 371 -10.16 -9.84 12.32
N THR A 372 -10.54 -10.90 11.61
CA THR A 372 -9.57 -11.83 10.98
C THR A 372 -8.92 -11.18 9.76
N GLU A 373 -9.73 -10.57 8.91
CA GLU A 373 -9.29 -9.86 7.72
C GLU A 373 -8.40 -8.67 8.06
N ARG A 374 -8.79 -7.87 9.07
CA ARG A 374 -7.99 -6.75 9.58
C ARG A 374 -6.60 -7.22 10.02
N ASN A 375 -6.54 -8.24 10.86
CA ASN A 375 -5.27 -8.78 11.36
C ASN A 375 -4.36 -9.26 10.22
N ALA A 376 -4.91 -9.97 9.24
CA ALA A 376 -4.14 -10.47 8.10
C ALA A 376 -3.58 -9.32 7.24
N ALA A 377 -4.40 -8.33 6.90
CA ALA A 377 -3.98 -7.21 6.07
C ALA A 377 -2.97 -6.29 6.75
N ILE A 378 -3.16 -6.00 8.06
CA ILE A 378 -2.19 -5.22 8.84
C ILE A 378 -0.86 -5.97 8.91
N PHE A 379 -0.86 -7.29 9.14
CA PHE A 379 0.37 -8.09 9.21
C PHE A 379 1.14 -8.10 7.88
N ASP A 380 0.44 -8.36 6.78
CA ASP A 380 0.97 -8.38 5.41
C ASP A 380 1.60 -7.02 5.06
N SER A 381 0.88 -5.93 5.33
CA SER A 381 1.33 -4.57 5.03
C SER A 381 2.47 -4.08 5.92
N LEU A 382 2.44 -4.37 7.24
CA LEU A 382 3.53 -4.00 8.14
C LEU A 382 4.83 -4.70 7.73
N SER A 383 4.73 -5.97 7.30
CA SER A 383 5.88 -6.72 6.80
C SER A 383 6.42 -6.14 5.50
N ALA A 384 5.55 -5.73 4.58
CA ALA A 384 5.92 -5.08 3.31
C ALA A 384 6.75 -3.80 3.54
N ILE A 385 6.39 -2.99 4.54
CA ILE A 385 7.09 -1.75 4.87
C ILE A 385 8.27 -1.95 5.87
N GLY A 386 8.70 -3.19 6.08
CA GLY A 386 9.93 -3.51 6.82
C GLY A 386 9.80 -3.78 8.32
N TRP A 387 8.59 -3.78 8.89
CA TRP A 387 8.41 -4.16 10.29
C TRP A 387 8.54 -5.68 10.48
N ARG A 388 9.31 -6.09 11.48
CA ARG A 388 9.43 -7.50 11.86
C ARG A 388 8.39 -7.87 12.91
N VAL A 389 7.24 -8.34 12.47
CA VAL A 389 6.18 -8.87 13.34
C VAL A 389 6.29 -10.41 13.39
N PRO A 390 6.45 -11.03 14.57
CA PRO A 390 6.49 -12.49 14.66
C PRO A 390 5.20 -13.12 14.14
N ASP A 391 5.27 -14.24 13.42
CA ASP A 391 4.09 -14.96 12.91
C ASP A 391 3.09 -15.33 14.01
N SER A 392 3.56 -15.56 15.24
CA SER A 392 2.70 -15.82 16.41
C SER A 392 1.77 -14.65 16.77
N ALA A 393 2.09 -13.43 16.33
CA ALA A 393 1.28 -12.24 16.51
C ALA A 393 0.29 -11.99 15.35
N ARG A 394 0.33 -12.78 14.27
CA ARG A 394 -0.57 -12.67 13.12
C ARG A 394 -2.06 -12.66 13.49
N PRO A 395 -2.57 -13.50 14.43
CA PRO A 395 -3.99 -13.47 14.82
C PRO A 395 -4.40 -12.23 15.65
N TYR A 396 -3.44 -11.38 16.00
CA TYR A 396 -3.58 -10.32 17.01
C TYR A 396 -2.94 -9.00 16.55
N THR A 397 -2.59 -8.88 15.27
CA THR A 397 -1.78 -7.75 14.77
C THR A 397 -2.47 -6.41 14.91
N GLN A 398 -3.81 -6.35 14.88
CA GLN A 398 -4.57 -5.12 15.14
C GLN A 398 -4.27 -4.50 16.52
N TYR A 399 -3.78 -5.28 17.50
CA TYR A 399 -3.40 -4.74 18.80
C TYR A 399 -2.07 -3.99 18.78
N LEU A 400 -1.29 -4.03 17.69
CA LEU A 400 -0.16 -3.10 17.50
C LEU A 400 -0.65 -1.66 17.31
N ALA A 401 -1.88 -1.48 16.82
CA ALA A 401 -2.56 -0.19 16.69
C ALA A 401 -3.34 0.20 17.96
N ARG A 402 -2.89 -0.24 19.15
CA ARG A 402 -3.70 -0.23 20.38
C ARG A 402 -4.37 1.11 20.69
N PRO A 403 -3.69 2.27 20.64
CA PRO A 403 -4.32 3.53 20.99
C PRO A 403 -5.47 3.90 20.04
N THR A 404 -5.31 3.62 18.74
CA THR A 404 -6.37 3.83 17.74
C THR A 404 -7.50 2.82 17.91
N LEU A 405 -7.18 1.53 18.09
CA LEU A 405 -8.18 0.48 18.28
C LEU A 405 -9.03 0.70 19.53
N ASP A 406 -8.41 1.13 20.64
CA ASP A 406 -9.11 1.41 21.88
C ASP A 406 -10.09 2.59 21.71
N LEU A 407 -9.74 3.64 20.95
CA LEU A 407 -10.66 4.72 20.59
C LEU A 407 -11.83 4.20 19.75
N LEU A 408 -11.55 3.45 18.67
CA LEU A 408 -12.58 2.90 17.78
C LEU A 408 -13.54 1.97 18.54
N THR A 409 -13.00 1.17 19.45
CA THR A 409 -13.80 0.29 20.32
C THR A 409 -14.63 1.09 21.32
N LEU A 410 -14.05 2.14 21.92
CA LEU A 410 -14.73 3.00 22.88
C LEU A 410 -15.96 3.69 22.26
N VAL A 411 -15.83 4.23 21.05
CA VAL A 411 -16.94 4.92 20.37
C VAL A 411 -17.93 3.94 19.73
N GLY A 412 -17.56 2.66 19.60
CA GLY A 412 -18.38 1.61 18.99
C GLY A 412 -18.23 1.47 17.48
N ALA A 413 -17.18 2.07 16.89
CA ALA A 413 -16.87 1.93 15.47
C ALA A 413 -16.34 0.52 15.15
N VAL A 414 -15.73 -0.14 16.15
CA VAL A 414 -15.29 -1.54 16.09
C VAL A 414 -15.86 -2.28 17.30
N GLY A 415 -16.27 -3.54 17.11
CA GLY A 415 -16.78 -4.37 18.20
C GLY A 415 -15.71 -4.69 19.25
N SER A 416 -16.12 -4.72 20.53
CA SER A 416 -15.25 -4.97 21.69
C SER A 416 -14.88 -6.44 21.91
N GLY A 417 -15.50 -7.37 21.17
CA GLY A 417 -15.22 -8.79 21.29
C GLY A 417 -13.81 -9.12 20.75
N LEU A 418 -12.98 -9.78 21.58
CA LEU A 418 -11.65 -10.32 21.28
C LEU A 418 -11.54 -10.97 19.86
N GLY A 419 -11.38 -10.16 18.82
CA GLY A 419 -11.27 -10.62 17.42
C GLY A 419 -12.50 -11.34 16.83
N ARG A 420 -13.73 -11.09 17.32
CA ARG A 420 -14.92 -11.71 16.69
C ARG A 420 -15.24 -11.09 15.31
N ARG A 421 -15.90 -11.88 14.46
CA ARG A 421 -16.31 -11.61 13.05
C ARG A 421 -17.34 -10.47 12.91
N ASP A 422 -17.08 -9.32 13.50
CA ASP A 422 -17.94 -8.15 13.37
C ASP A 422 -17.17 -7.05 12.64
N ALA A 423 -17.73 -6.65 11.50
CA ALA A 423 -17.25 -5.55 10.68
C ALA A 423 -17.53 -4.18 11.32
N GLY A 424 -18.33 -4.13 12.39
CA GLY A 424 -18.81 -2.90 12.98
C GLY A 424 -19.95 -2.26 12.16
N PRO A 425 -20.53 -1.18 12.68
CA PRO A 425 -21.63 -0.48 12.02
C PRO A 425 -21.14 0.34 10.81
N ASP A 426 -22.04 0.62 9.86
CA ASP A 426 -21.70 1.41 8.66
C ASP A 426 -21.12 2.79 8.98
N TRP A 427 -21.60 3.43 10.05
CA TRP A 427 -21.06 4.70 10.49
C TRP A 427 -19.61 4.59 11.00
N GLY A 428 -19.20 3.44 11.53
CA GLY A 428 -17.82 3.18 11.95
C GLY A 428 -16.86 3.17 10.76
N ARG A 429 -17.34 2.70 9.61
CA ARG A 429 -16.61 2.75 8.34
C ARG A 429 -16.43 4.19 7.87
N SER A 430 -17.50 4.99 7.91
CA SER A 430 -17.42 6.44 7.57
C SER A 430 -16.49 7.19 8.53
N PHE A 431 -16.55 6.91 9.85
CA PHE A 431 -15.61 7.46 10.82
C PHE A 431 -14.15 7.14 10.45
N ALA A 432 -13.85 5.87 10.14
CA ALA A 432 -12.51 5.44 9.79
C ALA A 432 -12.01 6.06 8.48
N ARG A 433 -12.89 6.24 7.48
CA ARG A 433 -12.58 6.96 6.24
C ARG A 433 -12.18 8.40 6.51
N GLN A 434 -12.98 9.14 7.27
CA GLN A 434 -12.69 10.53 7.61
C GLN A 434 -11.36 10.68 8.36
N CYS A 435 -10.97 9.70 9.18
CA CYS A 435 -9.67 9.69 9.85
C CYS A 435 -8.47 9.55 8.89
N LEU A 436 -8.65 9.03 7.67
CA LEU A 436 -7.56 8.76 6.73
C LEU A 436 -7.13 9.99 5.92
N GLY A 437 -7.98 11.00 5.78
CA GLY A 437 -7.70 12.21 4.99
C GLY A 437 -8.97 12.88 4.50
#